data_AF-A0A0G0WFL2-F1
#
_entry.id   AF-A0A0G0WFL2-F1
#
_cell.length_a   1.000
_cell.length_b   1.000
_cell.length_c   1.000
_cell.angle_alpha   90.00
_cell.angle_beta   90.00
_cell.angle_gamma   90.00
#
_symmetry.space_group_name_H-M   'P 1'
#
loop_
_entity.id
_entity.type
_entity.pdbx_description
1 polymer ?
#
loop_
_entity_poly.entity_id
_entity_poly.type
_entity_poly.pdbx_seq_one_letter_code
_entity_poly.pdbx_strand_id
1 'polypeptide(L)'
;MFQKIGGSEVGRAAKWQGKDENSFLGAVTRALELFDLTQEDNRWKSRRRELDRAREVFADAVLGGREYKSNLKDLEKYFMLFALVAARKMNT
;
A
#
# COMPACT_ATOMS: atom_id res chain seq x y z
N MET A 1 -3.37 -11.31 9.13
CA MET A 1 -3.93 -10.12 9.83
C MET A 1 -3.40 -8.80 9.26
N PHE A 2 -2.10 -8.62 9.02
CA PHE A 2 -1.53 -7.35 8.50
C PHE A 2 -1.83 -7.02 7.02
N GLN A 3 -1.98 -8.01 6.15
CA GLN A 3 -2.17 -7.79 4.71
C GLN A 3 -3.52 -7.18 4.30
N LYS A 4 -4.51 -7.20 5.20
CA LYS A 4 -5.86 -6.69 4.93
C LYS A 4 -5.97 -5.19 5.16
N ILE A 5 -5.08 -4.61 5.97
CA ILE A 5 -5.19 -3.22 6.45
C ILE A 5 -4.49 -2.26 5.49
N GLY A 6 -3.28 -2.58 5.01
CA GLY A 6 -2.56 -1.74 4.04
C GLY A 6 -3.30 -1.55 2.71
N GLY A 7 -3.89 -2.63 2.17
CA GLY A 7 -4.73 -2.53 0.97
C GLY A 7 -6.00 -1.68 1.15
N SER A 8 -6.55 -1.65 2.37
CA SER A 8 -7.74 -0.85 2.69
C SER A 8 -7.45 0.65 2.69
N GLU A 9 -6.31 1.07 3.25
CA GLU A 9 -5.93 2.50 3.27
C GLU A 9 -5.45 2.98 1.89
N VAL A 10 -4.75 2.16 1.12
CA VAL A 10 -4.41 2.46 -0.29
C VAL A 10 -5.68 2.64 -1.13
N GLY A 11 -6.67 1.76 -1.00
CA GLY A 11 -7.97 1.90 -1.67
C GLY A 11 -8.74 3.14 -1.21
N ARG A 12 -8.64 3.53 0.07
CA ARG A 12 -9.22 4.79 0.58
C ARG A 12 -8.52 6.02 0.00
N ALA A 13 -7.19 6.01 -0.11
CA ALA A 13 -6.45 7.08 -0.77
C ALA A 13 -6.91 7.22 -2.24
N ALA A 14 -7.02 6.10 -2.97
CA ALA A 14 -7.54 6.09 -4.34
C ALA A 14 -8.99 6.64 -4.44
N LYS A 15 -9.84 6.31 -3.45
CA LYS A 15 -11.26 6.73 -3.43
C LYS A 15 -11.44 8.23 -3.25
N TRP A 16 -10.63 8.86 -2.40
CA TRP A 16 -10.76 10.26 -1.98
C TRP A 16 -9.88 11.23 -2.75
N GLN A 17 -8.91 10.72 -3.53
CA GLN A 17 -8.08 11.53 -4.41
C GLN A 17 -8.94 12.44 -5.31
N GLY A 18 -8.67 13.75 -5.28
CA GLY A 18 -9.40 14.75 -6.05
C GLY A 18 -10.84 15.02 -5.61
N LYS A 19 -11.30 14.45 -4.48
CA LYS A 19 -12.66 14.66 -3.93
C LYS A 19 -12.64 15.34 -2.57
N ASP A 20 -11.84 14.84 -1.65
CA ASP A 20 -11.70 15.38 -0.31
C ASP A 20 -10.25 15.25 0.14
N GLU A 21 -9.56 16.38 0.26
CA GLU A 21 -8.12 16.43 0.51
C GLU A 21 -7.78 15.94 1.93
N ASN A 22 -8.62 16.23 2.91
CA ASN A 22 -8.42 15.76 4.28
C ASN A 22 -8.52 14.23 4.40
N SER A 23 -9.55 13.62 3.80
CA SER A 23 -9.73 12.18 3.78
C SER A 23 -8.66 11.48 2.96
N PHE A 24 -8.21 12.12 1.87
CA PHE A 24 -7.10 11.65 1.06
C PHE A 24 -5.80 11.61 1.87
N LEU A 25 -5.38 12.76 2.42
CA LEU A 25 -4.15 12.87 3.21
C LEU A 25 -4.18 11.95 4.43
N GLY A 26 -5.32 11.87 5.14
CA GLY A 26 -5.48 10.96 6.26
C GLY A 26 -5.29 9.48 5.89
N ALA A 27 -5.80 9.05 4.73
CA ALA A 27 -5.60 7.68 4.23
C ALA A 27 -4.15 7.44 3.77
N VAL A 28 -3.52 8.44 3.14
CA VAL A 28 -2.11 8.38 2.73
C VAL A 28 -1.20 8.21 3.94
N THR A 29 -1.35 9.04 4.97
CA THR A 29 -0.55 8.95 6.19
C THR A 29 -0.70 7.58 6.85
N ARG A 30 -1.93 7.09 7.01
CA ARG A 30 -2.19 5.75 7.56
C ARG A 30 -1.55 4.64 6.73
N ALA A 31 -1.61 4.73 5.39
CA ALA A 31 -0.98 3.75 4.53
C ALA A 31 0.55 3.73 4.72
N LEU A 32 1.20 4.89 4.81
CA LEU A 32 2.63 5.03 5.08
C LEU A 32 3.02 4.47 6.46
N GLU A 33 2.26 4.80 7.50
CA GLU A 33 2.46 4.23 8.84
C GLU A 33 2.41 2.70 8.83
N LEU A 34 1.46 2.12 8.09
CA LEU A 34 1.36 0.67 7.96
C LEU A 34 2.53 0.05 7.19
N PHE A 35 3.07 0.74 6.18
CA PHE A 35 4.31 0.29 5.52
C PHE A 35 5.45 0.23 6.52
N ASP A 36 5.67 1.31 7.28
CA ASP A 36 6.77 1.42 8.24
C ASP A 36 6.64 0.33 9.33
N LEU A 37 5.45 0.17 9.91
CA LEU A 37 5.15 -0.93 10.86
C LEU A 37 5.40 -2.33 10.27
N THR A 38 5.10 -2.53 8.98
CA THR A 38 5.33 -3.82 8.31
C THR A 38 6.81 -4.07 8.04
N GLN A 39 7.60 -3.02 7.79
CA GLN A 39 9.05 -3.11 7.61
C GLN A 39 9.80 -3.46 8.90
N GLU A 40 9.29 -2.98 10.04
CA GLU A 40 9.82 -3.27 11.38
C GLU A 40 9.58 -4.73 11.83
N ASP A 41 8.54 -5.37 11.31
CA ASP A 41 8.23 -6.77 11.64
C ASP A 41 9.27 -7.74 11.03
N ASN A 42 9.96 -8.45 11.93
CA ASN A 42 11.00 -9.44 11.60
C ASN A 42 10.52 -10.55 10.65
N ARG A 43 9.21 -10.86 10.63
CA ARG A 43 8.60 -11.83 9.72
C ARG A 43 8.88 -11.51 8.25
N TRP A 44 9.02 -10.23 7.90
CA TRP A 44 9.16 -9.77 6.52
C TRP A 44 10.60 -9.46 6.13
N LYS A 45 11.59 -9.81 6.97
CA LYS A 45 13.02 -9.53 6.71
C LYS A 45 13.50 -9.95 5.32
N SER A 46 13.04 -11.11 4.83
CA SER A 46 13.42 -11.64 3.51
C SER A 46 12.75 -10.92 2.32
N ARG A 47 11.67 -10.16 2.56
CA ARG A 47 10.89 -9.44 1.54
C ARG A 47 10.92 -7.93 1.72
N ARG A 48 11.80 -7.39 2.57
CA ARG A 48 11.88 -5.94 2.84
C ARG A 48 12.05 -5.10 1.58
N ARG A 49 12.89 -5.54 0.64
CA ARG A 49 13.07 -4.84 -0.64
C ARG A 49 11.77 -4.71 -1.45
N GLU A 50 10.91 -5.72 -1.41
CA GLU A 50 9.61 -5.66 -2.09
C GLU A 50 8.68 -4.66 -1.38
N LEU A 51 8.70 -4.63 -0.04
CA LEU A 51 7.93 -3.67 0.77
C LEU A 51 8.40 -2.22 0.56
N ASP A 52 9.72 -2.00 0.53
CA ASP A 52 10.33 -0.69 0.26
C ASP A 52 9.90 -0.17 -1.11
N ARG A 53 10.00 -1.03 -2.13
CA ARG A 53 9.55 -0.67 -3.49
C ARG A 53 8.06 -0.39 -3.54
N ALA A 54 7.25 -1.16 -2.82
CA ALA A 54 5.81 -0.94 -2.79
C ALA A 54 5.43 0.38 -2.10
N ARG A 55 6.18 0.78 -1.06
CA ARG A 55 6.09 2.08 -0.39
C ARG A 55 6.50 3.23 -1.32
N GLU A 56 7.62 3.08 -2.04
CA GLU A 56 8.10 4.08 -3.01
C GLU A 56 7.11 4.32 -4.14
N VAL A 57 6.59 3.24 -4.73
CA VAL A 57 5.60 3.30 -5.82
C VAL A 57 4.28 3.92 -5.31
N PHE A 58 3.92 3.69 -4.05
CA PHE A 58 2.77 4.36 -3.42
C PHE A 58 3.00 5.86 -3.24
N ALA A 59 4.16 6.26 -2.73
CA ALA A 59 4.51 7.67 -2.58
C ALA A 59 4.54 8.39 -3.93
N ASP A 60 5.11 7.78 -4.97
CA ASP A 60 5.08 8.34 -6.33
C ASP A 60 3.64 8.50 -6.83
N ALA A 61 2.77 7.50 -6.65
CA ALA A 61 1.36 7.59 -7.05
C ALA A 61 0.60 8.72 -6.33
N VAL A 62 0.90 8.96 -5.05
CA VAL A 62 0.34 10.07 -4.27
C VAL A 62 0.81 11.41 -4.82
N LEU A 63 2.09 11.51 -5.22
CA LEU A 63 2.72 12.72 -5.75
C LEU A 63 2.45 12.96 -7.26
N GLY A 64 1.57 12.16 -7.88
CA GLY A 64 1.15 12.32 -9.26
C GLY A 64 1.88 11.43 -10.28
N GLY A 65 2.66 10.45 -9.84
CA GLY A 65 3.12 9.35 -10.67
C GLY A 65 4.20 9.72 -11.69
N ARG A 66 5.12 10.62 -11.35
CA ARG A 66 6.11 11.14 -12.34
C ARG A 66 7.30 10.20 -12.54
N GLU A 67 7.73 9.53 -11.48
CA GLU A 67 8.94 8.71 -11.48
C GLU A 67 8.68 7.32 -12.08
N TYR A 68 7.60 6.67 -11.62
CA TYR A 68 7.27 5.30 -11.98
C TYR A 68 6.02 5.17 -12.85
N LYS A 69 5.39 6.30 -13.22
CA LYS A 69 4.11 6.33 -13.97
C LYS A 69 2.98 5.58 -13.26
N SER A 70 3.08 5.49 -11.94
CA SER A 70 2.13 4.81 -11.09
C SER A 70 0.92 5.68 -10.80
N ASN A 71 -0.26 5.06 -10.70
CA ASN A 71 -1.45 5.70 -10.13
C ASN A 71 -2.06 4.81 -9.04
N LEU A 72 -2.83 5.42 -8.13
CA LEU A 72 -3.37 4.72 -6.96
C LEU A 72 -4.32 3.57 -7.31
N LYS A 73 -5.02 3.63 -8.46
CA LYS A 73 -5.88 2.54 -8.93
C LYS A 73 -5.10 1.31 -9.37
N ASP A 74 -3.95 1.49 -10.02
CA ASP A 74 -3.08 0.39 -10.42
C ASP A 74 -2.40 -0.25 -9.21
N LEU A 75 -2.08 0.56 -8.20
CA LEU A 75 -1.57 0.06 -6.92
C LEU A 75 -2.59 -0.78 -6.15
N GLU A 76 -3.85 -0.36 -6.10
CA GLU A 76 -4.91 -1.13 -5.46
C GLU A 76 -4.96 -2.56 -6.03
N LYS A 77 -4.88 -2.71 -7.35
CA LYS A 77 -4.80 -4.03 -8.01
C LYS A 77 -3.53 -4.80 -7.63
N TYR A 78 -2.38 -4.14 -7.61
CA TYR A 78 -1.11 -4.76 -7.23
C TYR A 78 -1.15 -5.31 -5.80
N PHE A 79 -1.56 -4.49 -4.82
CA PHE A 79 -1.66 -4.90 -3.42
C PHE A 79 -2.73 -5.96 -3.16
N MET A 80 -3.85 -5.91 -3.88
CA MET A 80 -4.90 -6.95 -3.83
C MET A 80 -4.35 -8.33 -4.21
N LEU A 81 -3.46 -8.42 -5.20
CA LEU A 81 -2.85 -9.69 -5.59
C LEU A 81 -1.94 -10.26 -4.48
N PHE A 82 -1.18 -9.41 -3.79
CA PHE A 82 -0.36 -9.87 -2.65
C PHE A 82 -1.23 -10.33 -1.48
N ALA A 83 -2.31 -9.60 -1.17
CA ALA A 83 -3.28 -9.97 -0.14
C ALA A 83 -3.90 -11.34 -0.42
N LEU A 84 -4.24 -11.61 -1.68
CA LEU A 84 -4.85 -12.86 -2.10
C LEU A 84 -3.88 -14.05 -2.04
N VAL A 85 -2.61 -13.84 -2.43
CA VAL A 85 -1.59 -14.89 -2.39
C VAL A 85 -1.20 -15.27 -0.97
N ALA A 86 -1.08 -14.32 -0.03
CA ALA A 86 -0.75 -14.69 1.35
C ALA A 86 -1.98 -15.16 2.16
N ALA A 87 -3.20 -14.79 1.77
CA ALA A 87 -4.41 -15.45 2.26
C ALA A 87 -4.43 -16.95 1.90
N ARG A 88 -3.97 -17.32 0.69
CA ARG A 88 -3.83 -18.73 0.28
C ARG A 88 -2.77 -19.48 1.08
N LYS A 89 -1.65 -18.84 1.45
CA LYS A 89 -0.59 -19.44 2.30
C LYS A 89 -0.97 -19.62 3.77
N MET A 90 -2.06 -19.03 4.25
CA MET A 90 -2.54 -19.21 5.63
C MET A 90 -3.58 -20.33 5.77
N ASN A 91 -4.01 -20.96 4.65
CA ASN A 91 -5.02 -22.02 4.61
C ASN A 91 -4.46 -23.40 4.22
N THR A 92 -3.15 -23.60 4.35
CA THR A 92 -2.43 -24.88 4.14
C THR A 92 -1.42 -25.04 5.24
#